data_AF-A0A822CQ58-F1
#
_entry.id   AF-A0A822CQ58-F1
#
_cell.length_a   1.000
_cell.length_b   1.000
_cell.length_c   1.000
_cell.angle_alpha   90.00
_cell.angle_beta   90.00
_cell.angle_gamma   90.00
#
_symmetry.space_group_name_H-M   'P 1'
#
loop_
_entity.id
_entity.type
_entity.pdbx_description
1 polymer ?
#
loop_
_entity_poly.entity_id
_entity_poly.type
_entity_poly.pdbx_seq_one_letter_code
_entity_poly.pdbx_strand_id
1 'polypeptide(L)' 'VFHSAATVRFQEPLRLAIQMNVASVKKLLALCHKMKKLQSIVHVSTAYANCNRNDVAEMIYPPPIQP' A
#
# COMPACT_ATOMS: atom_id res chain seq x y z
N VAL A 1 -7.94 7.03 -9.95
CA VAL A 1 -8.40 5.89 -9.11
C VAL A 1 -8.03 6.19 -7.68
N PHE A 2 -9.00 6.21 -6.77
CA PHE A 2 -8.72 6.32 -5.34
C PHE A 2 -8.79 4.92 -4.73
N HIS A 3 -7.72 4.48 -4.08
CA HIS A 3 -7.62 3.18 -3.44
C HIS A 3 -7.47 3.34 -1.93
N SER A 4 -8.60 3.19 -1.23
CA SER A 4 -8.70 3.27 0.24
C SER A 4 -9.11 1.93 0.87
N ALA A 5 -9.25 0.87 0.09
CA ALA A 5 -9.63 -0.44 0.60
C ALA A 5 -8.41 -1.13 1.23
N ALA A 6 -8.50 -1.43 2.52
CA ALA A 6 -7.49 -2.16 3.28
C ALA A 6 -8.14 -2.87 4.48
N THR A 7 -7.50 -3.93 4.99
CA THR A 7 -7.78 -4.42 6.35
C THR A 7 -6.93 -3.64 7.34
N VAL A 8 -7.54 -3.19 8.44
CA VAL A 8 -6.88 -2.44 9.52
C VAL A 8 -6.80 -3.25 10.82
N ARG A 9 -7.04 -4.56 10.76
CA ARG A 9 -7.00 -5.46 11.91
C ARG A 9 -5.57 -5.88 12.23
N PHE A 10 -5.04 -5.40 13.35
CA PHE A 10 -3.69 -5.70 13.82
C PHE A 10 -3.47 -7.17 14.26
N GLN A 11 -4.55 -7.89 14.55
CA GLN A 11 -4.51 -9.29 15.00
C GLN A 11 -4.73 -10.28 13.86
N GLU A 12 -4.80 -9.80 12.62
CA GLU A 12 -4.99 -10.68 11.46
C GLU A 12 -3.68 -11.42 11.12
N PRO A 13 -3.74 -12.70 10.68
CA PRO A 13 -2.53 -13.41 10.26
C PRO A 13 -1.76 -12.64 9.19
N LEU A 14 -0.45 -12.49 9.38
CA LEU A 14 0.40 -11.67 8.50
C LEU A 14 0.25 -12.03 7.01
N ARG A 15 0.15 -13.33 6.70
CA ARG A 15 -0.04 -13.80 5.31
C ARG A 15 -1.31 -13.22 4.67
N LEU A 16 -2.40 -13.17 5.44
CA LEU A 16 -3.67 -12.61 4.96
C LEU A 16 -3.56 -11.09 4.81
N ALA A 17 -2.97 -10.40 5.78
CA ALA A 17 -2.73 -8.97 5.71
C ALA A 17 -1.87 -8.59 4.48
N ILE A 18 -0.81 -9.33 4.20
CA ILE A 18 0.04 -9.14 3.00
C ILE A 18 -0.80 -9.34 1.72
N GLN A 19 -1.60 -10.39 1.66
CA GLN A 19 -2.44 -10.66 0.49
C GLN A 19 -3.46 -9.52 0.25
N MET A 20 -4.06 -9.00 1.32
CA MET A 20 -5.12 -7.99 1.23
C MET A 20 -4.61 -6.56 1.08
N ASN A 21 -3.44 -6.21 1.63
CA ASN A 21 -2.93 -4.84 1.64
C ASN A 21 -1.73 -4.61 0.70
N VAL A 22 -0.99 -5.66 0.31
CA VAL A 22 0.20 -5.51 -0.56
C VAL A 22 -0.05 -6.12 -1.93
N ALA A 23 -0.42 -7.41 -1.99
CA ALA A 23 -0.62 -8.09 -3.26
C ALA A 23 -1.82 -7.55 -4.04
N SER A 24 -2.87 -7.12 -3.33
CA SER A 24 -4.04 -6.45 -3.93
C SER A 24 -3.67 -5.15 -4.65
N VAL A 25 -2.81 -4.33 -4.05
CA VAL A 25 -2.32 -3.07 -4.62
C VAL A 25 -1.54 -3.36 -5.90
N LYS A 26 -0.66 -4.37 -5.91
CA LYS A 26 0.07 -4.78 -7.13
C LYS A 26 -0.88 -5.17 -8.27
N LYS A 27 -1.94 -5.92 -7.97
CA LYS A 27 -2.98 -6.28 -8.95
C LYS A 27 -3.77 -5.06 -9.44
N LEU A 28 -4.14 -4.15 -8.53
CA LEU A 28 -4.80 -2.90 -8.88
C LEU A 28 -3.93 -2.05 -9.80
N LEU A 29 -2.63 -1.91 -9.50
CA LEU A 29 -1.69 -1.20 -10.36
C LEU A 29 -1.64 -1.84 -11.75
N ALA A 30 -1.54 -3.17 -11.85
CA ALA A 30 -1.56 -3.87 -13.13
C ALA A 30 -2.85 -3.63 -13.94
N LEU A 31 -4.00 -3.49 -13.26
CA LEU A 31 -5.25 -3.09 -13.90
C LEU A 31 -5.20 -1.63 -14.36
N CYS A 32 -4.70 -0.73 -13.52
CA CYS A 32 -4.58 0.70 -13.81
C CYS A 32 -3.70 0.96 -15.03
N HIS A 33 -2.63 0.18 -15.25
CA HIS A 33 -1.80 0.27 -16.46
C HIS A 33 -2.57 0.03 -17.76
N LYS A 34 -3.73 -0.65 -17.71
CA LYS A 34 -4.58 -0.91 -18.88
C LYS A 34 -5.64 0.18 -19.12
N MET A 35 -5.75 1.16 -18.21
CA MET A 35 -6.77 2.21 -18.28
C MET A 35 -6.31 3.38 -19.16
N LYS A 36 -6.83 3.48 -20.39
CA LYS A 36 -6.40 4.49 -21.39
C LYS A 36 -6.60 5.96 -21.01
N LYS A 37 -7.48 6.26 -20.05
CA LYS A 37 -7.81 7.63 -19.61
C LYS A 37 -7.44 7.90 -18.15
N LEU A 38 -6.60 7.07 -17.55
CA LEU A 38 -6.19 7.23 -16.17
C LEU A 38 -5.33 8.49 -15.99
N GLN A 39 -5.76 9.39 -15.11
CA GLN A 39 -5.01 10.61 -14.79
C GLN A 39 -4.05 10.41 -13.61
N SER A 40 -4.51 9.73 -12.55
CA SER A 40 -3.73 9.51 -11.34
C SER A 40 -4.28 8.34 -10.53
N ILE A 41 -3.41 7.75 -9.70
CA ILE A 41 -3.75 6.78 -8.66
C ILE A 41 -3.41 7.42 -7.31
N VAL A 42 -4.39 7.49 -6.43
CA VAL A 42 -4.23 7.99 -5.06
C VAL A 42 -4.45 6.82 -4.11
N HIS A 43 -3.40 6.39 -3.43
CA HIS A 43 -3.45 5.31 -2.44
C HIS A 43 -3.49 5.92 -1.04
N VAL A 44 -4.47 5.50 -0.24
CA VAL A 44 -4.53 5.85 1.18
C VAL A 44 -3.68 4.84 1.94
N SER A 45 -2.57 5.33 2.49
CA SER A 45 -1.67 4.55 3.34
C SER A 45 -1.84 4.92 4.82
N THR A 46 -0.85 4.61 5.65
CA THR A 46 -0.84 4.92 7.08
C THR A 46 0.56 5.33 7.52
N ALA A 47 0.67 6.28 8.47
CA ALA A 47 1.93 6.61 9.13
C ALA A 47 2.55 5.39 9.84
N TYR A 48 1.73 4.39 10.19
CA TYR A 48 2.18 3.14 10.80
C TYR A 48 3.07 2.29 9.87
N ALA A 49 3.12 2.57 8.57
CA ALA A 49 4.00 1.89 7.62
C ALA A 49 5.51 2.07 7.95
N ASN A 50 5.84 3.11 8.74
CA ASN A 50 7.19 3.39 9.21
C ASN A 50 7.24 3.50 10.75
N CYS A 51 6.41 2.72 11.47
CA CYS A 51 6.27 2.79 12.93
C CYS A 51 7.54 2.46 13.72
N ASN A 52 8.58 1.94 13.06
CA ASN A 52 9.91 1.73 13.63
C ASN A 52 10.77 3.01 13.70
N ARG A 53 10.23 4.17 13.30
CA ARG A 53 10.88 5.48 13.35
C ARG A 53 10.17 6.40 14.35
N ASN A 54 10.92 7.28 15.01
CA ASN A 54 10.35 8.30 15.89
C ASN A 54 9.66 9.43 15.10
N ASP A 55 10.26 9.80 13.96
CA ASP A 55 9.76 10.84 13.06
C ASP A 55 9.59 10.29 11.64
N VAL A 56 8.50 10.68 10.99
CA VAL A 56 8.16 10.29 9.60
C VAL A 56 7.97 11.57 8.79
N ALA A 57 8.86 11.79 7.82
CA ALA A 57 8.81 12.88 6.85
C ALA A 57 8.03 12.45 5.60
N GLU A 58 7.55 13.43 4.83
CA GLU A 58 6.90 13.20 3.54
C GLU A 58 7.94 12.83 2.47
N MET A 59 8.37 11.58 2.49
CA MET A 59 9.32 11.03 1.53
C MET A 59 9.10 9.54 1.32
N ILE A 60 9.68 9.01 0.24
CA ILE A 60 9.69 7.57 -0.02
C ILE A 60 10.86 6.95 0.76
N TYR A 61 10.53 6.09 1.72
CA TYR A 61 11.53 5.31 2.44
C TYR A 61 11.89 4.04 1.67
N PRO A 62 13.19 3.71 1.52
CA PRO A 62 13.59 2.45 0.89
C PRO A 62 13.12 1.27 1.74
N PRO A 63 12.57 0.20 1.12
CA PRO A 63 12.17 -0.96 1.88
C PRO A 63 13.41 -1.70 2.43
N PRO A 64 13.33 -2.31 3.62
CA PRO A 64 14.46 -3.04 4.19
C PRO A 64 14.79 -4.32 3.41
N ILE A 65 13.81 -4.85 2.65
CA ILE A 65 13.90 -6.09 1.86
C ILE A 65 13.11 -5.87 0.56
N GLN A 66 13.55 -6.48 -0.54
CA GLN A 66 12.79 -6.45 -1.79
C GLN A 66 11.46 -7.23 -1.65
N PRO A 67 10.34 -6.66 -2.13
CA PRO A 67 9.01 -7.26 -2.00
C PRO A 67 8.75 -8.44 -2.95
#